data_AF-Q130L4-F1
#
_entry.id   AF-Q130L4-F1
#
_cell.length_a   1.000
_cell.length_b   1.000
_cell.length_c   1.000
_cell.angle_alpha   90.00
_cell.angle_beta   90.00
_cell.angle_gamma   90.00
#
_symmetry.space_group_name_H-M   'P 1'
#
loop_
_entity.id
_entity.type
_entity.pdbx_description
1 polymer ?
#
loop_
_entity_poly.entity_id
_entity_poly.type
_entity_poly.pdbx_seq_one_letter_code
_entity_poly.pdbx_strand_id
1 'polypeptide(L)'
;MNRKWIAAIAMTFGAAIGTIPAGAQDALVVTKSLNPELALECARAAIAECRKQGFQVAVAVVDRTGLPQVMLRDRFAGAHTPTTATGKAWTAVSFRTPTTELQNITKPGMPQSGLRDLPNVVMLGGGMMIEAGGSVVGGIGVSGAPGGDADDACAKAGIDAIRDKLDF
;
A
#
# COMPACT_ATOMS: atom_id res chain seq x y z
N MET A 1 -14.12 13.44 -80.58
CA MET A 1 -14.08 13.98 -79.20
C MET A 1 -14.69 12.92 -78.27
N ASN A 2 -13.89 11.93 -77.87
CA ASN A 2 -14.35 10.73 -77.15
C ASN A 2 -13.63 10.62 -75.80
N ARG A 3 -14.35 10.96 -74.72
CA ARG A 3 -14.09 10.47 -73.35
C ARG A 3 -14.71 9.09 -73.24
N LYS A 4 -14.00 8.07 -72.72
CA LYS A 4 -14.47 7.07 -71.71
C LYS A 4 -13.27 6.27 -71.15
N TRP A 5 -12.84 6.58 -69.92
CA TRP A 5 -13.02 5.83 -68.65
C TRP A 5 -11.99 4.71 -68.41
N ILE A 6 -11.04 4.99 -67.50
CA ILE A 6 -10.07 4.04 -66.92
C ILE A 6 -10.82 3.19 -65.89
N ALA A 7 -10.77 1.86 -66.02
CA ALA A 7 -11.32 0.93 -65.04
C ALA A 7 -10.37 0.81 -63.83
N ALA A 8 -10.90 1.08 -62.64
CA ALA A 8 -10.20 0.92 -61.38
C ALA A 8 -10.23 -0.55 -60.94
N ILE A 9 -9.07 -1.13 -60.66
CA ILE A 9 -8.93 -2.46 -60.07
C ILE A 9 -9.16 -2.32 -58.56
N ALA A 10 -10.30 -2.82 -58.08
CA ALA A 10 -10.60 -2.92 -56.66
C ALA A 10 -9.85 -4.13 -56.07
N MET A 11 -8.79 -3.87 -55.30
CA MET A 11 -8.09 -4.87 -54.52
C MET A 11 -8.84 -5.09 -53.20
N THR A 12 -9.60 -6.18 -53.12
CA THR A 12 -10.29 -6.63 -51.91
C THR A 12 -9.26 -7.12 -50.89
N PHE A 13 -8.92 -6.28 -49.91
CA PHE A 13 -8.17 -6.68 -48.72
C PHE A 13 -9.11 -7.49 -47.80
N GLY A 14 -9.04 -8.81 -47.90
CA GLY A 14 -9.72 -9.71 -46.98
C GLY A 14 -9.03 -9.66 -45.61
N ALA A 15 -9.57 -8.85 -44.70
CA ALA A 15 -9.18 -8.89 -43.29
C ALA A 15 -9.72 -10.18 -42.66
N ALA A 16 -8.89 -11.23 -42.66
CA ALA A 16 -9.12 -12.38 -41.81
C ALA A 16 -8.96 -11.94 -40.35
N ILE A 17 -10.09 -11.64 -39.70
CA ILE A 17 -10.15 -11.46 -38.25
C ILE A 17 -9.89 -12.85 -37.64
N GLY A 18 -8.61 -13.15 -37.42
CA GLY A 18 -8.21 -14.32 -36.64
C GLY A 18 -8.78 -14.15 -35.24
N THR A 19 -9.65 -15.07 -34.84
CA THR A 19 -10.07 -15.22 -33.45
C THR A 19 -8.84 -15.59 -32.63
N ILE A 20 -8.26 -14.61 -31.95
CA ILE A 20 -7.23 -14.90 -30.94
C ILE A 20 -7.95 -15.69 -29.85
N PRO A 21 -7.58 -16.96 -29.60
CA PRO A 21 -8.18 -17.69 -28.49
C PRO A 21 -7.86 -16.90 -27.22
N ALA A 22 -8.90 -16.53 -26.47
CA ALA A 22 -8.75 -15.98 -25.14
C ALA A 22 -8.02 -17.05 -24.30
N GLY A 23 -6.70 -16.89 -24.12
CA GLY A 23 -5.91 -17.78 -23.29
C GLY A 23 -6.56 -17.82 -21.91
N ALA A 24 -6.89 -19.03 -21.45
CA ALA A 24 -7.37 -19.24 -20.10
C ALA A 24 -6.35 -18.61 -19.14
N GLN A 25 -6.75 -17.57 -18.42
CA GLN A 25 -5.95 -17.06 -17.31
C GLN A 25 -5.80 -18.20 -16.31
N ASP A 26 -4.59 -18.41 -15.80
CA ASP A 26 -4.36 -19.38 -14.74
C ASP A 26 -5.34 -19.10 -13.59
N ALA A 27 -6.05 -20.14 -13.14
CA ALA A 27 -7.01 -20.01 -12.05
C ALA A 27 -6.34 -19.64 -10.72
N LEU A 28 -5.01 -19.81 -10.62
CA LEU A 28 -4.20 -19.52 -9.46
C LEU A 28 -3.14 -18.47 -9.80
N VAL A 29 -2.88 -17.57 -8.86
CA VAL A 29 -1.87 -16.52 -9.01
C VAL A 29 -0.80 -16.67 -7.94
N VAL A 30 0.44 -16.34 -8.31
CA VAL A 30 1.56 -16.21 -7.37
C VAL A 30 1.65 -14.74 -6.96
N THR A 31 1.68 -14.48 -5.65
CA THR A 31 1.80 -13.12 -5.12
C THR A 31 3.08 -12.97 -4.31
N LYS A 32 3.79 -11.86 -4.49
CA LYS A 32 4.89 -11.45 -3.59
C LYS A 32 4.31 -10.99 -2.26
N SER A 33 5.00 -11.32 -1.17
CA SER A 33 4.70 -10.87 0.19
C SER A 33 5.99 -10.47 0.88
N LEU A 34 5.90 -9.57 1.86
CA LEU A 34 7.05 -9.09 2.61
C LEU A 34 7.66 -10.24 3.43
N ASN A 35 8.97 -10.40 3.32
CA ASN A 35 9.72 -11.34 4.14
C ASN A 35 9.72 -10.88 5.62
N PRO A 36 9.50 -11.77 6.61
CA PRO A 36 9.45 -11.40 8.04
C PRO A 36 10.75 -10.80 8.60
N GLU A 37 11.92 -11.24 8.14
CA GLU A 37 13.20 -10.65 8.56
C GLU A 37 13.33 -9.19 8.09
N LEU A 38 12.88 -8.90 6.87
CA LEU A 38 12.85 -7.54 6.33
C LEU A 38 11.77 -6.68 7.01
N ALA A 39 10.63 -7.27 7.36
CA ALA A 39 9.60 -6.62 8.18
C ALA A 39 10.15 -6.21 9.56
N LEU A 40 10.96 -7.06 10.20
CA LEU A 40 11.61 -6.74 11.47
C LEU A 40 12.63 -5.61 11.33
N GLU A 41 13.43 -5.63 10.26
CA GLU A 41 14.38 -4.56 9.96
C GLU A 41 13.66 -3.21 9.78
N CYS A 42 12.57 -3.20 8.99
CA CYS A 42 11.71 -2.03 8.80
C CYS A 42 11.16 -1.50 10.13
N ALA A 43 10.58 -2.36 10.96
CA ALA A 43 10.02 -1.98 12.25
C ALA A 43 11.09 -1.43 13.22
N ARG A 44 12.29 -2.02 13.23
CA ARG A 44 13.42 -1.57 14.06
C ARG A 44 13.93 -0.20 13.63
N ALA A 45 14.01 0.05 12.33
CA ALA A 45 14.40 1.35 11.80
C ALA A 45 13.37 2.43 12.15
N ALA A 46 12.06 2.15 11.99
CA ALA A 46 11.00 3.08 12.34
C ALA A 46 10.97 3.44 13.84
N ILE A 47 11.03 2.44 14.73
CA ILE A 47 11.03 2.71 16.19
C ILE A 47 12.30 3.45 16.61
N ALA A 48 13.45 3.15 16.00
CA ALA A 48 14.69 3.87 16.25
C ALA A 48 14.59 5.34 15.82
N GLU A 49 13.97 5.62 14.67
CA GLU A 49 13.75 7.00 14.21
C GLU A 49 12.85 7.79 15.17
N CYS A 50 11.72 7.20 15.58
CA CYS A 50 10.84 7.81 16.58
C CYS A 50 11.55 8.11 17.90
N ARG A 51 12.44 7.22 18.34
CA ARG A 51 13.25 7.43 19.56
C ARG A 51 14.24 8.59 19.42
N LYS A 52 14.84 8.82 18.24
CA LYS A 52 15.72 9.99 18.01
C LYS A 52 14.99 11.31 18.21
N GLN A 53 13.69 11.32 17.92
CA GLN A 53 12.81 12.48 18.10
C GLN A 53 12.23 12.57 19.52
N GLY A 54 12.59 11.63 20.41
CA GLY A 54 12.11 11.59 21.79
C GLY A 54 10.74 10.94 21.97
N PHE A 55 10.20 10.27 20.94
CA PHE A 55 8.90 9.64 20.99
C PHE A 55 8.97 8.21 21.55
N GLN A 56 7.87 7.75 22.12
CA GLN A 56 7.70 6.38 22.61
C GLN A 56 6.47 5.79 21.92
N VAL A 57 6.70 4.84 21.01
CA VAL A 57 5.68 4.40 20.05
C VAL A 57 5.47 2.89 20.03
N ALA A 58 4.37 2.46 19.43
CA ALA A 58 4.25 1.12 18.88
C ALA A 58 4.45 1.16 17.36
N VAL A 59 5.09 0.12 16.81
CA VAL A 59 5.27 -0.09 15.38
C VAL A 59 4.77 -1.48 15.04
N ALA A 60 3.86 -1.55 14.07
CA ALA A 60 3.35 -2.79 13.50
C ALA A 60 3.76 -2.90 12.03
N VAL A 61 4.19 -4.08 11.61
CA VAL A 61 4.33 -4.41 10.18
C VAL A 61 3.43 -5.59 9.87
N VAL A 62 2.63 -5.46 8.82
CA VAL A 62 1.69 -6.48 8.32
C VAL A 62 2.13 -6.97 6.94
N ASP A 63 1.78 -8.20 6.62
CA ASP A 63 1.98 -8.75 5.28
C ASP A 63 0.97 -8.20 4.27
N ARG A 64 1.04 -8.66 3.00
CA ARG A 64 0.11 -8.25 1.93
C ARG A 64 -1.37 -8.52 2.24
N THR A 65 -1.67 -9.47 3.13
CA THR A 65 -3.04 -9.79 3.54
C THR A 65 -3.53 -8.93 4.71
N GLY A 66 -2.65 -8.10 5.27
CA GLY A 66 -2.93 -7.26 6.42
C GLY A 66 -2.74 -7.97 7.77
N LEU A 67 -2.17 -9.18 7.78
CA LEU A 67 -1.90 -9.91 9.02
C LEU A 67 -0.58 -9.45 9.64
N PRO A 68 -0.51 -9.20 10.96
CA PRO A 68 0.72 -8.77 11.62
C PRO A 68 1.85 -9.80 11.48
N GLN A 69 3.00 -9.34 11.02
CA GLN A 69 4.27 -10.07 11.05
C GLN A 69 5.15 -9.62 12.23
N VAL A 70 5.12 -8.32 12.55
CA VAL A 70 5.95 -7.71 13.61
C VAL A 70 5.14 -6.73 14.44
N MET A 71 5.37 -6.74 15.75
CA MET A 71 4.90 -5.73 16.70
C MET A 71 6.05 -5.36 17.65
N LEU A 72 6.47 -4.10 17.62
CA LEU A 72 7.42 -3.52 18.57
C LEU A 72 6.69 -2.45 19.38
N ARG A 73 6.96 -2.38 20.68
CA ARG A 73 6.37 -1.36 21.55
C ARG A 73 7.41 -0.83 22.52
N ASP A 74 7.54 0.49 22.56
CA ASP A 74 8.31 1.16 23.59
C ASP A 74 7.68 0.99 24.97
N ARG A 75 8.52 0.96 26.00
CA ARG A 75 8.09 0.77 27.40
C ARG A 75 6.97 1.73 27.79
N PHE A 76 7.08 2.99 27.38
CA PHE A 76 6.18 4.07 27.76
C PHE A 76 5.16 4.46 26.68
N ALA A 77 5.09 3.71 25.57
CA ALA A 77 4.02 3.91 24.60
C ALA A 77 2.67 3.56 25.23
N GLY A 78 1.65 4.40 24.98
CA GLY A 78 0.31 4.23 25.53
C GLY A 78 -0.32 2.88 25.18
N ALA A 79 -1.20 2.36 26.05
CA ALA A 79 -1.77 1.02 25.88
C ALA A 79 -2.57 0.80 24.59
N HIS A 80 -3.10 1.87 23.98
CA HIS A 80 -3.85 1.82 22.72
C HIS A 80 -2.95 1.74 21.48
N THR A 81 -1.66 2.10 21.59
CA THR A 81 -0.81 2.25 20.41
C THR A 81 -0.57 0.95 19.64
N PRO A 82 -0.48 -0.25 20.25
CA PRO A 82 -0.32 -1.49 19.47
C PRO A 82 -1.51 -1.76 18.55
N THR A 83 -2.73 -1.67 19.06
CA THR A 83 -3.95 -1.88 18.27
C THR A 83 -4.10 -0.81 17.20
N THR A 84 -3.78 0.45 17.53
CA THR A 84 -3.83 1.57 16.57
C THR A 84 -2.77 1.41 15.48
N ALA A 85 -1.53 1.02 15.81
CA ALA A 85 -0.45 0.79 14.85
C ALA A 85 -0.81 -0.36 13.88
N THR A 86 -1.32 -1.48 14.41
CA THR A 86 -1.81 -2.58 13.57
C THR A 86 -2.95 -2.14 12.67
N GLY A 87 -3.93 -1.41 13.20
CA GLY A 87 -5.06 -0.90 12.41
C GLY A 87 -4.63 0.07 11.30
N LYS A 88 -3.66 0.95 11.57
CA LYS A 88 -3.09 1.86 10.55
C LYS A 88 -2.39 1.09 9.43
N ALA A 89 -1.57 0.09 9.77
CA ALA A 89 -0.87 -0.77 8.80
C ALA A 89 -1.88 -1.55 7.94
N TRP A 90 -2.86 -2.17 8.58
CA TRP A 90 -3.93 -2.91 7.91
C TRP A 90 -4.74 -2.00 6.97
N THR A 91 -5.12 -0.81 7.45
CA THR A 91 -5.86 0.17 6.66
C THR A 91 -5.07 0.59 5.43
N ALA A 92 -3.77 0.87 5.58
CA ALA A 92 -2.93 1.27 4.46
C ALA A 92 -2.86 0.19 3.36
N VAL A 93 -2.74 -1.08 3.76
CA VAL A 93 -2.70 -2.22 2.82
C VAL A 93 -4.07 -2.49 2.19
N SER A 94 -5.15 -2.47 2.98
CA SER A 94 -6.48 -2.83 2.52
C SER A 94 -7.06 -1.81 1.55
N PHE A 95 -6.85 -0.52 1.82
CA PHE A 95 -7.30 0.57 0.96
C PHE A 95 -6.28 0.92 -0.13
N ARG A 96 -5.05 0.41 -0.03
CA ARG A 96 -3.91 0.80 -0.87
C ARG A 96 -3.68 2.32 -0.87
N THR A 97 -3.73 2.92 0.30
CA THR A 97 -3.65 4.38 0.46
C THR A 97 -3.06 4.70 1.84
N PRO A 98 -2.08 5.61 1.95
CA PRO A 98 -1.59 6.05 3.25
C PRO A 98 -2.72 6.58 4.15
N THR A 99 -2.66 6.28 5.45
CA THR A 99 -3.77 6.62 6.36
C THR A 99 -3.96 8.13 6.53
N THR A 100 -2.92 8.93 6.28
CA THR A 100 -2.98 10.41 6.27
C THR A 100 -3.82 10.94 5.11
N GLU A 101 -3.73 10.32 3.93
CA GLU A 101 -4.58 10.68 2.80
C GLU A 101 -6.04 10.28 3.06
N LEU A 102 -6.24 9.06 3.57
CA LEU A 102 -7.57 8.60 3.97
C LEU A 102 -8.18 9.48 5.07
N GLN A 103 -7.38 9.93 6.03
CA GLN A 103 -7.81 10.86 7.08
C GLN A 103 -8.39 12.14 6.47
N ASN A 104 -7.79 12.66 5.39
CA ASN A 104 -8.25 13.88 4.75
C ASN A 104 -9.57 13.72 4.02
N ILE A 105 -9.76 12.64 3.28
CA ILE A 105 -10.99 12.40 2.50
C ILE A 105 -12.17 11.89 3.34
N THR A 106 -11.91 11.43 4.56
CA THR A 106 -12.95 10.89 5.47
C THR A 106 -13.37 11.88 6.58
N LYS A 107 -12.99 13.16 6.50
CA LYS A 107 -13.39 14.17 7.50
C LYS A 107 -14.92 14.24 7.65
N PRO A 108 -15.44 14.68 8.81
CA PRO A 108 -16.88 14.87 8.99
C PRO A 108 -17.49 15.72 7.87
N GLY A 109 -18.63 15.28 7.33
CA GLY A 109 -19.30 15.94 6.20
C GLY A 109 -18.80 15.53 4.80
N MET A 110 -17.72 14.74 4.70
CA MET A 110 -17.29 14.17 3.41
C MET A 110 -18.12 12.92 3.05
N PRO A 111 -18.32 12.63 1.75
CA PRO A 111 -19.04 11.41 1.32
C PRO A 111 -18.46 10.11 1.87
N GLN A 112 -17.13 10.05 2.07
CA GLN A 112 -16.40 8.88 2.56
C GLN A 112 -16.33 8.82 4.10
N SER A 113 -16.96 9.73 4.83
CA SER A 113 -16.89 9.79 6.31
C SER A 113 -17.29 8.47 7.00
N GLY A 114 -18.27 7.74 6.45
CA GLY A 114 -18.70 6.44 6.97
C GLY A 114 -17.64 5.33 6.95
N LEU A 115 -16.53 5.51 6.22
CA LEU A 115 -15.41 4.56 6.28
C LEU A 115 -14.78 4.49 7.68
N ARG A 116 -14.92 5.54 8.50
CA ARG A 116 -14.41 5.58 9.88
C ARG A 116 -15.15 4.63 10.83
N ASP A 117 -16.36 4.20 10.47
CA ASP A 117 -17.19 3.31 11.29
C ASP A 117 -16.96 1.82 10.97
N LEU A 118 -16.14 1.52 9.96
CA LEU A 118 -15.82 0.15 9.59
C LEU A 118 -14.90 -0.50 10.62
N PRO A 119 -15.07 -1.82 10.86
CA PRO A 119 -14.21 -2.54 11.79
C PRO A 119 -12.75 -2.53 11.31
N ASN A 120 -11.81 -2.44 12.26
CA ASN A 120 -10.36 -2.44 12.04
C ASN A 120 -9.78 -1.24 11.28
N VAL A 121 -10.61 -0.35 10.74
CA VAL A 121 -10.17 0.84 10.03
C VAL A 121 -9.65 1.90 11.00
N VAL A 122 -8.47 2.44 10.69
CA VAL A 122 -7.88 3.56 11.43
C VAL A 122 -7.51 4.69 10.46
N MET A 123 -8.38 5.71 10.38
CA MET A 123 -8.19 6.91 9.55
C MET A 123 -7.41 8.01 10.30
N LEU A 124 -6.20 7.65 10.75
CA LEU A 124 -5.23 8.51 11.42
C LEU A 124 -3.84 8.27 10.81
N GLY A 125 -3.10 9.34 10.51
CA GLY A 125 -1.76 9.27 9.93
C GLY A 125 -0.78 8.39 10.71
N GLY A 126 0.20 7.80 10.02
CA GLY A 126 1.17 6.85 10.55
C GLY A 126 1.16 5.48 9.88
N GLY A 127 0.23 5.23 8.94
CA GLY A 127 0.11 3.98 8.19
C GLY A 127 0.50 4.13 6.72
N MET A 128 1.40 3.29 6.23
CA MET A 128 1.90 3.31 4.85
C MET A 128 2.03 1.91 4.26
N MET A 129 1.90 1.83 2.94
CA MET A 129 2.19 0.60 2.19
C MET A 129 3.71 0.40 2.06
N ILE A 130 4.12 -0.86 2.06
CA ILE A 130 5.46 -1.29 1.64
C ILE A 130 5.32 -1.87 0.24
N GLU A 131 6.00 -1.30 -0.73
CA GLU A 131 5.89 -1.65 -2.15
C GLU A 131 7.20 -2.20 -2.71
N ALA A 132 7.09 -3.17 -3.62
CA ALA A 132 8.21 -3.75 -4.36
C ALA A 132 7.76 -4.05 -5.80
N GLY A 133 8.49 -3.53 -6.80
CA GLY A 133 8.16 -3.76 -8.20
C GLY A 133 6.71 -3.38 -8.58
N GLY A 134 6.21 -2.26 -8.05
CA GLY A 134 4.84 -1.78 -8.31
C GLY A 134 3.73 -2.58 -7.61
N SER A 135 4.07 -3.46 -6.66
CA SER A 135 3.11 -4.24 -5.88
C SER A 135 3.23 -3.97 -4.40
N VAL A 136 2.10 -3.82 -3.70
CA VAL A 136 2.05 -3.80 -2.22
C VAL A 136 2.43 -5.17 -1.68
N VAL A 137 3.54 -5.26 -0.95
CA VAL A 137 4.02 -6.50 -0.33
C VAL A 137 3.72 -6.58 1.17
N GLY A 138 3.38 -5.45 1.79
CA GLY A 138 2.98 -5.34 3.18
C GLY A 138 2.62 -3.90 3.55
N GLY A 139 2.53 -3.62 4.84
CA GLY A 139 2.31 -2.28 5.34
C GLY A 139 2.92 -2.08 6.71
N ILE A 140 3.27 -0.83 7.01
CA ILE A 140 3.77 -0.41 8.31
C ILE A 140 2.77 0.58 8.94
N GLY A 141 2.64 0.50 10.25
CA GLY A 141 1.84 1.42 11.05
C GLY A 141 2.63 1.83 12.29
N VAL A 142 2.68 3.14 12.56
CA VAL A 142 3.30 3.71 13.76
C VAL A 142 2.23 4.45 14.56
N SER A 143 2.28 4.33 15.89
CA SER A 143 1.38 5.04 16.78
C SER A 143 2.06 5.46 18.08
N GLY A 144 1.92 6.73 18.43
CA GLY A 144 2.30 7.27 19.73
C GLY A 144 3.13 8.55 19.68
N ALA A 145 3.57 8.98 18.49
CA ALA A 145 4.20 10.28 18.33
C ALA A 145 3.18 11.43 18.43
N PRO A 146 3.63 12.68 18.63
CA PRO A 146 2.77 13.86 18.62
C PRO A 146 2.14 14.12 17.24
N GLY A 147 1.01 13.45 16.96
CA GLY A 147 0.25 13.58 15.72
C GLY A 147 0.66 12.59 14.63
N GLY A 148 -0.23 12.46 13.63
CA GLY A 148 -0.08 11.49 12.54
C GLY A 148 1.14 11.75 11.65
N ASP A 149 1.49 13.00 11.41
CA ASP A 149 2.64 13.36 10.56
C ASP A 149 3.99 12.92 11.19
N ALA A 150 4.07 12.92 12.52
CA ALA A 150 5.24 12.44 13.24
C ALA A 150 5.32 10.90 13.22
N ASP A 151 4.19 10.22 13.35
CA ASP A 151 4.12 8.76 13.13
C ASP A 151 4.51 8.41 11.67
N ASP A 152 4.05 9.20 10.69
CA ASP A 152 4.38 9.04 9.26
C ASP A 152 5.88 9.15 9.01
N ALA A 153 6.54 10.16 9.59
CA ALA A 153 7.98 10.34 9.43
C ALA A 153 8.77 9.10 9.91
N CYS A 154 8.38 8.51 11.03
CA CYS A 154 8.98 7.27 11.53
C CYS A 154 8.69 6.07 10.62
N ALA A 155 7.44 5.92 10.16
CA ALA A 155 7.05 4.82 9.27
C ALA A 155 7.84 4.88 7.96
N LYS A 156 7.96 6.09 7.38
CA LYS A 156 8.75 6.35 6.18
C LYS A 156 10.21 5.98 6.37
N ALA A 157 10.84 6.36 7.49
CA ALA A 157 12.22 6.00 7.77
C ALA A 157 12.42 4.47 7.87
N GLY A 158 11.42 3.75 8.39
CA GLY A 158 11.40 2.29 8.38
C GLY A 158 11.40 1.70 6.97
N ILE A 159 10.56 2.23 6.08
CA ILE A 159 10.49 1.79 4.68
C ILE A 159 11.79 2.11 3.94
N ASP A 160 12.30 3.34 4.08
CA ASP A 160 13.51 3.80 3.41
C ASP A 160 14.72 2.90 3.77
N ALA A 161 14.79 2.41 5.02
CA ALA A 161 15.88 1.54 5.48
C ALA A 161 15.94 0.17 4.79
N ILE A 162 14.84 -0.30 4.20
CA ILE A 162 14.77 -1.60 3.51
C ILE A 162 14.60 -1.47 2.00
N ARG A 163 14.55 -0.24 1.46
CA ARG A 163 14.15 0.02 0.06
C ARG A 163 15.06 -0.68 -0.95
N ASP A 164 16.38 -0.59 -0.77
CA ASP A 164 17.36 -1.22 -1.67
C ASP A 164 17.26 -2.76 -1.68
N LYS A 165 16.58 -3.35 -0.71
CA LYS A 165 16.33 -4.79 -0.59
C LYS A 165 14.95 -5.20 -1.12
N LEU A 166 14.13 -4.26 -1.57
CA LEU A 166 12.79 -4.51 -2.15
C LEU A 166 12.83 -4.48 -3.68
N ASP A 167 13.75 -3.71 -4.26
CA ASP A 167 13.90 -3.56 -5.70
C ASP A 167 14.82 -4.65 -6.26
N PHE A 168 14.23 -5.69 -6.84
CA PHE A 168 14.89 -6.69 -7.69
C PHE A 168 14.23 -6.77 -9.05
#